data_AF-A0A959SAG2-F1
#
_entry.id   AF-A0A959SAG2-F1
#
_cell.length_a   1.000
_cell.length_b   1.000
_cell.length_c   1.000
_cell.angle_alpha   90.00
_cell.angle_beta   90.00
_cell.angle_gamma   90.00
#
_symmetry.space_group_name_H-M   'P 1'
#
loop_
_entity.id
_entity.type
_entity.pdbx_description
1 polymer ?
#
loop_
_entity_poly.entity_id
_entity_poly.type
_entity_poly.pdbx_seq_one_letter_code
_entity_poly.pdbx_strand_id
1 'polypeptide(L)' 'MLDADRFVRVHHSFLINVKHIKKYIRGEGGEVIMSDGTNVAVSRRKKQELMDSLARL' A
#
# COMPACT_ATOMS: atom_id res chain seq x y z
N MET A 1 2.97 -9.14 19.03
CA MET A 1 1.66 -8.62 18.59
C MET A 1 1.92 -7.76 17.37
N LEU A 2 1.42 -8.13 16.19
CA LEU A 2 1.51 -7.26 15.00
C LEU A 2 0.39 -6.23 15.09
N ASP A 3 0.72 -4.94 15.14
CA ASP A 3 -0.28 -3.86 15.08
C ASP A 3 -1.02 -3.94 13.73
N ALA A 4 -2.29 -4.31 13.78
CA ALA A 4 -3.13 -4.47 12.59
C ALA A 4 -3.28 -3.16 11.79
N ASP A 5 -3.18 -2.01 12.47
CA ASP A 5 -3.26 -0.68 11.84
C ASP A 5 -2.09 -0.36 10.89
N ARG A 6 -1.04 -1.20 10.87
CA ARG A 6 0.12 -0.99 10.00
C ARG A 6 0.06 -1.76 8.70
N PHE A 7 -0.92 -2.65 8.51
CA PHE A 7 -1.02 -3.49 7.32
C PHE A 7 -2.24 -3.14 6.48
N VAL A 8 -2.04 -2.95 5.19
CA VAL A 8 -3.11 -2.63 4.23
C VAL A 8 -3.07 -3.61 3.06
N ARG A 9 -4.25 -4.09 2.68
CA ARG A 9 -4.40 -4.99 1.53
C ARG A 9 -4.55 -4.16 0.26
N VAL A 10 -3.49 -4.06 -0.52
CA VAL A 10 -3.46 -3.26 -1.76
C VAL A 10 -3.87 -4.06 -3.01
N HIS A 11 -3.80 -5.38 -2.94
CA HIS A 11 -4.20 -6.30 -4.00
C HIS A 11 -4.85 -7.55 -3.41
N HIS A 12 -5.51 -8.36 -4.22
CA HIS A 12 -6.12 -9.60 -3.73
C HIS A 12 -5.07 -10.56 -3.12
N SER A 13 -3.87 -10.59 -3.70
CA SER A 13 -2.74 -11.42 -3.25
C SER A 13 -1.74 -10.70 -2.34
N PHE A 14 -1.83 -9.37 -2.18
CA PHE A 14 -0.79 -8.58 -1.51
C PHE A 14 -1.32 -7.80 -0.30
N LEU A 15 -0.67 -8.03 0.84
CA LEU A 15 -0.80 -7.28 2.09
C LEU A 15 0.55 -6.62 2.37
N ILE A 16 0.58 -5.29 2.50
CA ILE A 16 1.82 -4.53 2.68
C ILE A 16 1.80 -3.75 3.99
N ASN A 17 2.97 -3.48 4.55
CA ASN A 17 3.12 -2.61 5.71
C ASN A 17 3.26 -1.15 5.28
N VAL A 18 2.32 -0.29 5.65
CA VAL A 18 2.29 1.11 5.21
C VAL A 18 3.48 1.94 5.69
N LYS A 19 4.12 1.58 6.82
CA LYS A 19 5.35 2.25 7.29
C LYS A 19 6.56 2.03 6.41
N HIS A 20 6.56 0.95 5.62
CA HIS A 20 7.65 0.61 4.72
C HIS A 20 7.40 1.08 3.29
N ILE A 21 6.36 1.88 3.06
CA ILE A 21 6.11 2.48 1.76
C ILE A 21 7.13 3.59 1.53
N LYS A 22 7.92 3.44 0.48
CA LYS A 22 8.88 4.45 0.04
C LYS A 22 8.23 5.46 -0.90
N LYS A 23 7.39 4.99 -1.84
CA LYS A 23 6.72 5.85 -2.83
C LYS A 23 5.45 5.20 -3.36
N TYR A 24 4.43 6.02 -3.60
CA TYR A 24 3.27 5.63 -4.42
C TYR A 24 3.37 6.26 -5.81
N ILE A 25 3.25 5.44 -6.85
CA ILE A 25 3.20 5.85 -8.25
C ILE A 25 1.74 5.88 -8.69
N ARG A 26 1.27 7.04 -9.13
CA ARG A 26 -0.07 7.22 -9.69
C ARG A 26 -0.09 6.71 -11.13
N GLY A 27 -1.04 5.82 -11.45
CA GLY A 27 -1.28 5.25 -12.77
C GLY A 27 -2.63 4.54 -12.84
N GLU A 28 -2.89 3.74 -13.89
CA GLU A 28 -4.10 2.91 -14.02
C GLU A 28 -4.12 1.77 -12.97
N GLY A 29 -4.57 2.08 -11.75
CA GLY A 29 -4.48 1.20 -10.57
C GLY A 29 -3.44 1.69 -9.56
N GLY A 30 -2.31 2.19 -10.07
CA GLY A 30 -1.21 2.71 -9.27
C GLY A 30 -0.37 1.62 -8.64
N GLU A 31 0.82 1.99 -8.17
CA GLU A 31 1.84 1.07 -7.70
C GLU A 31 2.52 1.61 -6.44
N VAL A 32 2.99 0.72 -5.58
CA VAL A 32 3.69 1.07 -4.35
C VAL A 32 5.08 0.50 -4.39
N ILE A 33 6.08 1.37 -4.25
CA ILE A 33 7.47 0.98 -4.02
C ILE A 33 7.69 0.91 -2.52
N MET A 34 8.14 -0.25 -2.05
CA MET A 34 8.49 -0.55 -0.67
C MET A 34 9.95 -0.15 -0.36
N SER A 35 10.33 -0.14 0.91
CA SER A 35 11.66 0.28 1.37
C SER A 35 12.79 -0.63 0.90
N ASP A 36 12.49 -1.90 0.64
CA ASP A 36 13.38 -2.90 0.06
C ASP A 36 13.52 -2.80 -1.48
N GLY A 37 12.77 -1.89 -2.11
CA GLY A 37 12.71 -1.74 -3.56
C GLY A 37 11.65 -2.61 -4.24
N THR A 38 10.90 -3.44 -3.50
CA THR A 38 9.81 -4.24 -4.06
C THR A 38 8.71 -3.33 -4.58
N ASN A 39 8.23 -3.62 -5.79
CA ASN A 39 7.10 -2.91 -6.39
C ASN A 39 5.83 -3.77 -6.31
N VAL A 40 4.76 -3.20 -5.79
CA VAL A 40 3.47 -3.87 -5.58
C VAL A 40 2.37 -3.10 -6.27
N ALA A 41 1.71 -3.75 -7.23
CA ALA A 41 0.54 -3.17 -7.90
C ALA A 41 -0.64 -3.01 -6.94
N VAL A 42 -1.29 -1.85 -7.01
CA VAL A 42 -2.48 -1.53 -6.24
C VAL A 42 -3.70 -1.70 -7.13
N SER A 43 -4.68 -2.48 -6.67
CA SER A 43 -5.94 -2.58 -7.40
C SER A 43 -6.74 -1.27 -7.29
N ARG A 44 -7.42 -0.87 -8.37
CA ARG A 44 -8.20 0.38 -8.45
C ARG A 44 -9.15 0.57 -7.25
N ARG A 45 -9.81 -0.51 -6.84
CA ARG A 45 -10.71 -0.59 -5.67
C ARG A 45 -10.03 -0.40 -4.31
N LYS A 46 -8.75 -0.78 -4.19
CA LYS A 46 -7.96 -0.66 -2.96
C LYS A 46 -7.12 0.61 -2.88
N LYS A 47 -7.03 1.36 -3.98
CA LYS A 47 -6.34 2.65 -4.03
C LYS A 47 -6.87 3.60 -2.96
N GLN A 48 -8.18 3.72 -2.81
CA GLN A 48 -8.77 4.64 -1.83
C GLN A 48 -8.39 4.24 -0.39
N GLU A 49 -8.53 2.96 -0.05
CA GLU A 49 -8.17 2.40 1.26
C GLU A 49 -6.69 2.60 1.60
N LEU A 50 -5.80 2.45 0.61
CA LEU A 50 -4.37 2.76 0.76
C LEU A 50 -4.14 4.25 1.03
N MET A 51 -4.79 5.14 0.26
CA MET A 51 -4.65 6.59 0.42
C MET A 51 -5.17 7.06 1.79
N ASP A 52 -6.31 6.52 2.24
CA ASP A 52 -6.87 6.84 3.56
C ASP A 52 -5.94 6.37 4.69
N SER A 53 -5.28 5.22 4.51
CA SER A 53 -4.33 4.69 5.50
C SER A 53 -3.02 5.49 5.52
N LEU A 54 -2.56 5.99 4.36
CA LEU A 54 -1.42 6.90 4.28
C LEU A 54 -1.72 8.28 4.90
N ALA A 55 -2.97 8.73 4.86
CA ALA A 55 -3.40 10.00 5.47
C ALA A 55 -3.57 9.93 7.00
N ARG A 56 -3.69 8.71 7.57
CA ARG A 56 -3.81 8.46 9.01
C ARG A 56 -2.47 8.22 9.73
N LEU A 57 -1.37 8.15 8.98
CA LEU A 57 -0.01 8.07 9.50
C LEU A 57 0.50 9.45 9.94
#